data_AF-A0A4Y9FQN6-F1
#
_entry.id   AF-A0A4Y9FQN6-F1
#
_cell.length_a   1.000
_cell.length_b   1.000
_cell.length_c   1.000
_cell.angle_alpha   90.00
_cell.angle_beta   90.00
_cell.angle_gamma   90.00
#
_symmetry.space_group_name_H-M   'P 1'
#
loop_
_entity.id
_entity.type
_entity.pdbx_description
1 polymer ?
#
loop_
_entity_poly.entity_id
_entity_poly.type
_entity_poly.pdbx_seq_one_letter_code
_entity_poly.pdbx_strand_id
1 'polypeptide(L)'
;MEEFIKELEAERIQELEAYLIATNLNDYHLTDEEHTLLDYKPKFKSFKLASTYIMRGKLIEVDKKGVFDIVPTKKKINANSITFDGQFPYVARGESKNGIRGYINFDEQYLNPKDTISFGQDTATMYYQPNAYFTGDKIQVFKLNEAYGTLTENIALYIISSMKKSFANFVWGQQSFALDVISEIPVELPVDIHGNIDFEYMSQYIQAIKKVSIEDVVRYKDKIITATQNIVNE
;
A
#
# COMPACT_ATOMS: atom_id res chain seq x y z
N MET A 1 -42.99 -10.08 1.39
CA MET A 1 -41.96 -9.20 0.80
C MET A 1 -41.19 -8.50 1.91
N GLU A 2 -41.88 -7.85 2.85
CA GLU A 2 -41.27 -7.19 4.01
C GLU A 2 -40.46 -8.14 4.91
N GLU A 3 -41.01 -9.31 5.26
CA GLU A 3 -40.28 -10.33 6.05
C GLU A 3 -38.99 -10.80 5.35
N PHE A 4 -39.05 -10.99 4.03
CA PHE A 4 -37.90 -11.39 3.22
C PHE A 4 -36.82 -10.30 3.16
N ILE A 5 -37.22 -9.02 3.09
CA ILE A 5 -36.29 -7.88 3.16
C ILE A 5 -35.61 -7.83 4.53
N LYS A 6 -36.39 -7.98 5.62
CA LYS A 6 -35.86 -8.01 6.99
C LYS A 6 -34.86 -9.14 7.22
N GLU A 7 -35.17 -10.35 6.73
CA GLU A 7 -34.29 -11.51 6.84
C GLU A 7 -32.96 -11.29 6.10
N LEU A 8 -33.02 -10.79 4.87
CA LEU A 8 -31.84 -10.49 4.06
C LEU A 8 -30.97 -9.38 4.68
N GLU A 9 -31.57 -8.37 5.29
CA GLU A 9 -30.83 -7.32 6.01
C GLU A 9 -30.11 -7.86 7.24
N ALA A 10 -30.80 -8.68 8.05
CA ALA A 10 -30.20 -9.32 9.22
C ALA A 10 -29.01 -10.21 8.83
N GLU A 11 -29.14 -10.98 7.75
CA GLU A 11 -28.06 -11.82 7.21
C GLU A 11 -26.84 -10.96 6.82
N ARG A 12 -27.06 -9.83 6.13
CA ARG A 12 -25.96 -8.95 5.69
C ARG A 12 -25.28 -8.20 6.82
N ILE A 13 -26.00 -7.84 7.88
CA ILE A 13 -25.43 -7.25 9.10
C ILE A 13 -24.54 -8.26 9.80
N GLN A 14 -25.06 -9.49 10.01
CA GLN A 14 -24.29 -10.57 10.62
C GLN A 14 -23.04 -10.91 9.79
N GLU A 15 -23.12 -10.90 8.46
CA GLU A 15 -21.97 -11.12 7.58
C GLU A 15 -20.91 -10.01 7.75
N LEU A 16 -21.32 -8.74 7.81
CA LEU A 16 -20.40 -7.62 8.02
C LEU A 16 -19.76 -7.66 9.42
N GLU A 17 -20.54 -7.88 10.47
CA GLU A 17 -20.03 -7.99 11.84
C GLU A 17 -19.05 -9.16 11.98
N ALA A 18 -19.41 -10.34 11.45
CA ALA A 18 -18.54 -11.50 11.45
C ALA A 18 -17.24 -11.23 10.69
N TYR A 19 -17.32 -10.53 9.55
CA TYR A 19 -16.13 -10.11 8.80
C TYR A 19 -15.24 -9.15 9.61
N LEU A 20 -15.81 -8.10 10.22
CA LEU A 20 -15.05 -7.14 11.04
C LEU A 20 -14.38 -7.83 12.23
N ILE A 21 -15.05 -8.76 12.90
CA ILE A 21 -14.48 -9.54 14.00
C ILE A 21 -13.37 -10.47 13.47
N ALA A 22 -13.62 -11.23 12.41
CA ALA A 22 -12.65 -12.18 11.86
C ALA A 22 -11.38 -11.49 11.32
N THR A 23 -11.49 -10.22 10.93
CA THR A 23 -10.39 -9.39 10.43
C THR A 23 -9.79 -8.45 11.49
N ASN A 24 -10.25 -8.51 12.75
CA ASN A 24 -9.88 -7.58 13.83
C ASN A 24 -10.06 -6.10 13.47
N LEU A 25 -11.09 -5.80 12.68
CA LEU A 25 -11.48 -4.45 12.24
C LEU A 25 -12.69 -3.91 13.01
N ASN A 26 -13.13 -4.61 14.06
CA ASN A 26 -14.27 -4.23 14.88
C ASN A 26 -13.96 -3.13 15.91
N ASP A 27 -12.69 -2.81 16.16
CA ASP A 27 -12.28 -1.61 16.89
C ASP A 27 -11.98 -0.47 15.90
N TYR A 28 -13.02 0.26 15.52
CA TYR A 28 -12.94 1.38 14.58
C TYR A 28 -13.32 2.72 15.20
N HIS A 29 -13.59 2.78 16.51
CA HIS A 29 -13.78 4.03 17.21
C HIS A 29 -12.43 4.64 17.59
N LEU A 30 -12.30 5.93 17.33
CA LEU A 30 -11.09 6.67 17.64
C LEU A 30 -10.99 6.93 19.15
N THR A 31 -9.78 6.80 19.70
CA THR A 31 -9.47 7.29 21.05
C THR A 31 -9.18 8.80 21.03
N ASP A 32 -9.15 9.42 22.21
CA ASP A 32 -8.78 10.84 22.35
C ASP A 32 -7.36 11.11 21.82
N GLU A 33 -6.44 10.16 22.00
CA GLU A 33 -5.08 10.22 21.44
C GLU A 33 -5.10 10.15 19.91
N GLU A 34 -5.92 9.28 19.32
CA GLU A 34 -6.05 9.16 17.87
C GLU A 34 -6.68 10.41 17.25
N HIS A 35 -7.67 11.03 17.91
CA HIS A 35 -8.19 12.33 17.50
C HIS A 35 -7.10 13.40 17.51
N THR A 36 -6.33 13.47 18.60
CA THR A 36 -5.22 14.43 18.73
C THR A 36 -4.16 14.21 17.64
N LEU A 37 -3.87 12.95 17.31
CA LEU A 37 -2.94 12.57 16.24
C LEU A 37 -3.42 13.00 14.85
N LEU A 38 -4.72 12.87 14.56
CA LEU A 38 -5.30 13.29 13.29
C LEU A 38 -5.30 14.82 13.13
N ASP A 39 -5.45 15.56 14.22
CA ASP A 39 -5.37 17.03 14.24
C ASP A 39 -3.94 17.57 14.24
N TYR A 40 -2.97 16.73 14.58
CA TYR A 40 -1.57 17.11 14.63
C TYR A 40 -1.01 17.46 13.24
N LYS A 41 -0.26 18.56 13.17
CA LYS A 41 0.44 19.02 11.96
C LYS A 41 1.93 18.71 12.09
N PRO A 42 2.42 17.59 11.53
CA PRO A 42 3.83 17.25 11.60
C PRO A 42 4.68 18.25 10.82
N LYS A 43 5.95 18.36 11.21
CA LYS A 43 6.97 19.01 10.39
C LYS A 43 7.43 18.03 9.32
N PHE A 44 7.74 18.55 8.14
CA PHE A 44 8.19 17.73 7.02
C PHE A 44 9.63 18.08 6.62
N LYS A 45 10.34 17.10 6.06
CA LYS A 45 11.57 17.32 5.30
C LYS A 45 11.52 16.54 3.99
N SER A 46 12.31 17.00 3.04
CA SER A 46 12.53 16.31 1.76
C SER A 46 13.66 15.29 1.90
N PHE A 47 13.41 14.07 1.44
CA PHE A 47 14.39 12.98 1.38
C PHE A 47 14.50 12.50 -0.06
N LYS A 48 15.69 12.10 -0.49
CA LYS A 48 15.83 11.40 -1.78
C LYS A 48 15.11 10.06 -1.71
N LEU A 49 14.49 9.66 -2.82
CA LEU A 49 13.76 8.40 -2.87
C LEU A 49 14.67 7.20 -2.61
N ALA A 50 15.86 7.17 -3.19
CA ALA A 50 16.77 6.04 -3.06
C ALA A 50 17.95 6.32 -2.14
N SER A 51 18.32 5.33 -1.33
CA SER A 51 19.64 5.24 -0.72
C SER A 51 20.65 4.64 -1.67
N THR A 52 20.26 3.55 -2.31
CA THR A 52 21.01 2.88 -3.36
C THR A 52 20.08 2.39 -4.46
N TYR A 53 20.62 2.14 -5.66
CA TYR A 53 19.94 1.35 -6.67
C TYR A 53 20.89 0.45 -7.44
N ILE A 54 20.36 -0.63 -8.03
CA ILE A 54 21.14 -1.53 -8.90
C ILE A 54 20.78 -1.28 -10.36
N MET A 55 21.80 -0.96 -11.16
CA MET A 55 21.67 -0.84 -12.62
C MET A 55 22.75 -1.67 -13.31
N ARG A 56 22.33 -2.56 -14.23
CA ARG A 56 23.22 -3.45 -15.00
C ARG A 56 24.19 -4.25 -14.10
N GLY A 57 23.69 -4.71 -12.95
CA GLY A 57 24.45 -5.50 -11.97
C GLY A 57 25.41 -4.70 -11.10
N LYS A 58 25.43 -3.37 -11.20
CA LYS A 58 26.25 -2.48 -10.36
C LYS A 58 25.38 -1.76 -9.34
N LEU A 59 25.83 -1.75 -8.08
CA LEU A 59 25.26 -0.92 -7.03
C LEU A 59 25.73 0.52 -7.19
N ILE A 60 24.80 1.46 -7.08
CA ILE A 60 25.02 2.90 -7.17
C ILE A 60 24.47 3.53 -5.90
N GLU A 61 25.31 4.28 -5.19
CA GLU A 61 24.93 5.05 -4.01
C GLU A 61 24.31 6.40 -4.42
N VAL A 62 23.30 6.86 -3.67
CA VAL A 62 22.53 8.07 -3.98
C VAL A 62 22.53 9.03 -2.79
N ASP A 63 22.03 8.59 -1.64
CA ASP A 63 22.10 9.32 -0.35
C ASP A 63 21.92 8.32 0.79
N LYS A 64 22.82 8.33 1.78
CA LYS A 64 22.72 7.41 2.94
C LYS A 64 21.40 7.55 3.71
N LYS A 65 20.73 8.71 3.62
CA LYS A 65 19.41 8.99 4.21
C LYS A 65 18.26 8.86 3.21
N GLY A 66 18.50 8.29 2.03
CA GLY A 66 17.47 7.98 1.08
C GLY A 66 16.52 6.89 1.59
N VAL A 67 15.28 6.89 1.12
CA VAL A 67 14.20 6.08 1.71
C VAL A 67 14.35 4.59 1.37
N PHE A 68 14.76 4.26 0.13
CA PHE A 68 14.74 2.88 -0.36
C PHE A 68 16.05 2.42 -1.00
N ASP A 69 16.40 1.15 -0.79
CA ASP A 69 17.30 0.40 -1.66
C ASP A 69 16.50 -0.20 -2.82
N ILE A 70 16.75 0.29 -4.04
CA ILE A 70 15.99 -0.10 -5.24
C ILE A 70 16.73 -1.21 -5.98
N VAL A 71 16.12 -2.40 -6.05
CA VAL A 71 16.70 -3.55 -6.73
C VAL A 71 15.80 -4.04 -7.87
N PRO A 72 16.36 -4.58 -8.97
CA PRO A 72 15.56 -5.21 -10.00
C PRO A 72 14.85 -6.45 -9.45
N THR A 73 13.75 -6.84 -10.08
CA THR A 73 13.17 -8.16 -9.84
C THR A 73 14.19 -9.27 -10.03
N LYS A 74 14.12 -10.31 -9.20
CA LYS A 74 15.01 -11.48 -9.29
C LYS A 74 14.91 -12.20 -10.63
N LYS A 75 13.71 -12.27 -11.23
CA LYS A 75 13.50 -12.84 -12.56
C LYS A 75 12.29 -12.24 -13.25
N LYS A 76 12.46 -11.96 -14.53
CA LYS A 76 11.37 -11.56 -15.43
C LYS A 76 10.67 -12.82 -15.91
N ILE A 77 9.47 -13.07 -15.40
CA ILE A 77 8.66 -14.24 -15.80
C ILE A 77 7.61 -13.77 -16.80
N ASN A 78 7.52 -14.44 -17.96
CA ASN A 78 6.50 -14.08 -18.96
C ASN A 78 5.15 -14.66 -18.53
N ALA A 79 4.14 -13.81 -18.39
CA ALA A 79 2.80 -14.24 -18.00
C ALA A 79 2.14 -15.22 -19.00
N ASN A 80 2.61 -15.26 -20.26
CA ASN A 80 2.10 -16.19 -21.26
C ASN A 80 2.77 -17.58 -21.18
N SER A 81 3.84 -17.74 -20.39
CA SER A 81 4.56 -19.01 -20.22
C SER A 81 4.25 -19.71 -18.90
N ILE A 82 3.21 -19.26 -18.18
CA ILE A 82 2.83 -19.76 -16.86
C ILE A 82 1.31 -19.93 -16.77
N THR A 83 0.86 -20.76 -15.83
CA THR A 83 -0.53 -20.91 -15.44
C THR A 83 -0.81 -20.16 -14.13
N PHE A 84 -2.06 -19.73 -13.95
CA PHE A 84 -2.50 -18.95 -12.79
C PHE A 84 -3.31 -19.81 -11.80
N ASP A 85 -2.72 -20.92 -11.37
CA ASP A 85 -3.29 -21.94 -10.49
C ASP A 85 -2.35 -22.26 -9.29
N GLY A 86 -1.40 -21.36 -9.00
CA GLY A 86 -0.42 -21.54 -7.93
C GLY A 86 -0.74 -20.79 -6.63
N GLN A 87 0.27 -20.64 -5.79
CA GLN A 87 0.13 -20.13 -4.41
C GLN A 87 0.80 -18.77 -4.20
N PHE A 88 1.79 -18.40 -5.01
CA PHE A 88 2.53 -17.14 -4.85
C PHE A 88 1.95 -16.03 -5.74
N PRO A 89 1.78 -14.80 -5.22
CA PRO A 89 1.34 -13.68 -6.03
C PRO A 89 2.26 -13.44 -7.22
N TYR A 90 1.68 -13.24 -8.40
CA TYR A 90 2.37 -12.70 -9.56
C TYR A 90 1.96 -11.23 -9.77
N VAL A 91 2.92 -10.34 -9.52
CA VAL A 91 2.71 -8.90 -9.58
C VAL A 91 3.09 -8.35 -10.96
N ALA A 92 2.17 -7.59 -11.54
CA ALA A 92 2.30 -6.92 -12.83
C ALA A 92 2.16 -5.39 -12.66
N ARG A 93 2.27 -4.66 -13.78
CA ARG A 93 2.26 -3.18 -13.81
C ARG A 93 0.86 -2.55 -13.79
N GLY A 94 -0.17 -3.34 -13.47
CA GLY A 94 -1.57 -2.87 -13.51
C GLY A 94 -1.98 -2.10 -12.26
N GLU A 95 -3.01 -1.26 -12.37
CA GLU A 95 -3.46 -0.33 -11.32
C GLU A 95 -4.51 -0.90 -10.33
N SER A 96 -4.74 -2.20 -10.33
CA SER A 96 -5.77 -2.81 -9.47
C SER A 96 -5.22 -3.99 -8.68
N LYS A 97 -5.96 -4.38 -7.63
CA LYS A 97 -5.72 -5.59 -6.83
C LYS A 97 -4.28 -5.70 -6.31
N ASN A 98 -3.71 -4.60 -5.82
CA ASN A 98 -2.34 -4.56 -5.31
C ASN A 98 -1.27 -4.99 -6.34
N GLY A 99 -1.56 -4.81 -7.63
CA GLY A 99 -0.73 -5.26 -8.75
C GLY A 99 -0.79 -6.77 -9.02
N ILE A 100 -1.56 -7.54 -8.25
CA ILE A 100 -1.64 -9.00 -8.36
C ILE A 100 -2.53 -9.37 -9.55
N ARG A 101 -1.93 -10.00 -10.56
CA ARG A 101 -2.66 -10.54 -11.72
C ARG A 101 -3.29 -11.90 -11.43
N GLY A 102 -2.66 -12.67 -10.55
CA GLY A 102 -3.08 -14.02 -10.14
C GLY A 102 -1.96 -14.69 -9.35
N TYR A 103 -2.09 -15.99 -9.12
CA TYR A 103 -1.16 -16.76 -8.31
C TYR A 103 -0.50 -17.86 -9.13
N ILE A 104 0.80 -18.05 -8.95
CA ILE A 104 1.60 -18.98 -9.74
C ILE A 104 2.51 -19.80 -8.82
N ASN A 105 2.94 -20.95 -9.32
CA ASN A 105 4.06 -21.69 -8.76
C ASN A 105 5.22 -21.59 -9.74
N PHE A 106 6.37 -21.16 -9.24
CA PHE A 106 7.61 -21.08 -9.99
C PHE A 106 8.76 -21.38 -9.02
N ASP A 107 9.98 -21.53 -9.53
CA ASP A 107 11.14 -21.75 -8.69
C ASP A 107 11.32 -20.61 -7.68
N GLU A 108 11.19 -20.96 -6.40
CA GLU A 108 11.14 -20.05 -5.25
C GLU A 108 12.41 -19.22 -5.08
N GLN A 109 13.55 -19.66 -5.64
CA GLN A 109 14.78 -18.85 -5.62
C GLN A 109 14.57 -17.45 -6.26
N TYR A 110 13.60 -17.36 -7.17
CA TYR A 110 13.23 -16.13 -7.88
C TYR A 110 12.12 -15.31 -7.20
N LEU A 111 11.68 -15.68 -5.99
CA LEU A 111 10.74 -14.87 -5.22
C LEU A 111 11.39 -13.55 -4.80
N ASN A 112 10.76 -12.44 -5.15
CA ASN A 112 11.06 -11.16 -4.52
C ASN A 112 10.57 -11.17 -3.07
N PRO A 113 11.29 -10.52 -2.16
CA PRO A 113 10.96 -10.56 -0.74
C PRO A 113 9.65 -9.84 -0.44
N LYS A 114 8.92 -10.32 0.58
CA LYS A 114 7.83 -9.57 1.21
C LYS A 114 8.34 -8.28 1.86
N ASP A 115 7.42 -7.46 2.37
CA ASP A 115 7.74 -6.23 3.10
C ASP A 115 8.50 -5.24 2.22
N THR A 116 8.06 -5.12 0.96
CA THR A 116 8.62 -4.23 -0.05
C THR A 116 7.51 -3.56 -0.85
N ILE A 117 7.88 -2.55 -1.63
CA ILE A 117 6.97 -1.93 -2.61
C ILE A 117 7.36 -2.43 -4.01
N SER A 118 6.41 -3.03 -4.71
CA SER A 118 6.54 -3.28 -6.15
C SER A 118 6.26 -1.99 -6.92
N PHE A 119 7.24 -1.54 -7.69
CA PHE A 119 7.16 -0.33 -8.52
C PHE A 119 7.10 -0.68 -10.00
N GLY A 120 5.97 -0.38 -10.64
CA GLY A 120 5.80 -0.54 -12.10
C GLY A 120 6.45 0.61 -12.84
N GLN A 121 7.63 0.37 -13.42
CA GLN A 121 8.49 1.44 -13.90
C GLN A 121 7.83 2.32 -14.96
N ASP A 122 7.13 1.75 -15.95
CA ASP A 122 6.47 2.55 -17.01
C ASP A 122 5.15 3.21 -16.58
N THR A 123 4.53 2.72 -15.50
CA THR A 123 3.17 3.11 -15.08
C THR A 123 3.16 3.86 -13.75
N ALA A 124 4.31 3.97 -13.08
CA ALA A 124 4.46 4.47 -11.72
C ALA A 124 3.49 3.81 -10.71
N THR A 125 3.05 2.58 -10.96
CA THR A 125 2.19 1.85 -10.02
C THR A 125 3.00 1.42 -8.81
N MET A 126 2.48 1.69 -7.61
CA MET A 126 3.16 1.45 -6.33
C MET A 126 2.26 0.63 -5.42
N TYR A 127 2.72 -0.55 -5.03
CA TYR A 127 1.96 -1.49 -4.17
C TYR A 127 2.84 -2.15 -3.13
N TYR A 128 2.40 -2.13 -1.88
CA TYR A 128 3.04 -2.88 -0.80
C TYR A 128 2.77 -4.37 -0.95
N GLN A 129 3.80 -5.21 -0.85
CA GLN A 129 3.68 -6.66 -1.00
C GLN A 129 3.86 -7.33 0.37
N PRO A 130 2.77 -7.78 1.04
CA PRO A 130 2.86 -8.42 2.35
C PRO A 130 3.44 -9.84 2.29
N ASN A 131 3.45 -10.44 1.10
CA ASN A 131 3.94 -11.79 0.85
C ASN A 131 5.03 -11.76 -0.21
N ALA A 132 5.91 -12.78 -0.18
CA ALA A 132 6.92 -12.96 -1.22
C ALA A 132 6.23 -13.22 -2.57
N TYR A 133 6.79 -12.70 -3.65
CA TYR A 133 6.05 -12.61 -4.91
C TYR A 133 6.95 -12.75 -6.15
N PHE A 134 6.35 -13.23 -7.23
CA PHE A 134 6.96 -13.23 -8.56
C PHE A 134 6.53 -12.00 -9.35
N THR A 135 7.30 -11.62 -10.38
CA THR A 135 6.92 -10.50 -11.23
C THR A 135 7.14 -10.75 -12.71
N GLY A 136 6.47 -9.94 -13.51
CA GLY A 136 6.79 -9.77 -14.92
C GLY A 136 7.94 -8.80 -15.17
N ASP A 137 7.98 -8.29 -16.40
CA ASP A 137 8.96 -7.31 -16.83
C ASP A 137 8.66 -5.90 -16.27
N LYS A 138 9.73 -5.10 -16.15
CA LYS A 138 9.72 -3.69 -15.73
C LYS A 138 9.05 -3.41 -14.37
N ILE A 139 9.23 -4.34 -13.43
CA ILE A 139 8.97 -4.12 -12.01
C ILE A 139 10.31 -3.93 -11.28
N GLN A 140 10.39 -2.88 -10.47
CA GLN A 140 11.45 -2.66 -9.51
C GLN A 140 10.94 -3.02 -8.10
N VAL A 141 11.85 -3.46 -7.23
CA VAL A 141 11.55 -3.82 -5.85
C VAL A 141 12.17 -2.76 -4.95
N PHE A 142 11.33 -2.01 -4.26
CA PHE A 142 11.77 -0.97 -3.34
C PHE A 142 11.79 -1.56 -1.94
N LYS A 143 12.99 -1.78 -1.41
CA LYS A 143 13.22 -2.22 -0.03
C LYS A 143 13.46 -0.99 0.81
N LEU A 144 12.82 -0.89 1.97
CA LEU A 144 13.15 0.19 2.91
C LEU A 144 14.66 0.12 3.21
N ASN A 145 15.32 1.28 3.16
CA ASN A 145 16.74 1.38 3.51
C ASN A 145 16.97 0.68 4.86
N GLU A 146 17.96 -0.22 4.92
CA GLU A 146 18.23 -1.04 6.10
C GLU A 146 18.46 -0.20 7.38
N ALA A 147 18.91 1.06 7.23
CA ALA A 147 19.04 2.01 8.33
C ALA A 147 17.71 2.32 9.05
N TYR A 148 16.57 2.01 8.44
CA TYR A 148 15.22 2.26 8.97
C TYR A 148 14.47 0.97 9.39
N GLY A 149 15.11 -0.20 9.27
CA GLY A 149 14.51 -1.46 9.67
C GLY A 149 13.56 -2.06 8.62
N THR A 150 12.39 -2.52 9.03
CA THR A 150 11.45 -3.27 8.18
C THR A 150 10.27 -2.40 7.75
N LEU A 151 9.87 -2.52 6.49
CA LEU A 151 8.69 -1.85 5.96
C LEU A 151 7.41 -2.55 6.42
N THR A 152 6.59 -1.88 7.22
CA THR A 152 5.24 -2.35 7.57
C THR A 152 4.22 -1.83 6.56
N GLU A 153 3.03 -2.45 6.53
CA GLU A 153 1.93 -2.01 5.66
C GLU A 153 1.56 -0.54 5.90
N ASN A 154 1.39 -0.12 7.16
CA ASN A 154 0.98 1.25 7.47
C ASN A 154 2.05 2.26 7.03
N ILE A 155 3.33 1.98 7.28
CA ILE A 155 4.44 2.82 6.80
C ILE A 155 4.44 2.87 5.26
N ALA A 156 4.27 1.71 4.60
CA ALA A 156 4.24 1.65 3.15
C ALA A 156 3.09 2.47 2.56
N LEU A 157 1.88 2.37 3.10
CA LEU A 157 0.71 3.12 2.64
C LEU A 157 0.92 4.63 2.78
N TYR A 158 1.53 5.08 3.87
CA TYR A 158 1.89 6.49 4.05
C TYR A 158 2.91 6.93 2.99
N ILE A 159 4.03 6.21 2.85
CA ILE A 159 5.08 6.58 1.91
C ILE A 159 4.58 6.53 0.46
N ILE A 160 3.79 5.52 0.08
CA ILE A 160 3.17 5.44 -1.24
C ILE A 160 2.29 6.67 -1.50
N SER A 161 1.53 7.12 -0.49
CA SER A 161 0.70 8.33 -0.62
C SER A 161 1.55 9.59 -0.84
N SER A 162 2.64 9.75 -0.09
CA SER A 162 3.63 10.82 -0.32
C SER A 162 4.28 10.73 -1.71
N MET A 163 4.68 9.53 -2.13
CA MET A 163 5.27 9.32 -3.45
C MET A 163 4.29 9.64 -4.57
N LYS A 164 3.02 9.24 -4.49
CA LYS A 164 2.01 9.61 -5.49
C LYS A 164 1.94 11.12 -5.72
N LYS A 165 2.08 11.93 -4.66
CA LYS A 165 2.18 13.39 -4.77
C LYS A 165 3.46 13.82 -5.51
N SER A 166 4.62 13.27 -5.17
CA SER A 166 5.89 13.57 -5.87
C SER A 166 5.85 13.18 -7.35
N PHE A 167 5.20 12.07 -7.69
CA PHE A 167 5.09 11.55 -9.04
C PHE A 167 3.94 12.18 -9.85
N ALA A 168 2.99 12.89 -9.23
CA ALA A 168 1.90 13.56 -9.95
C ALA A 168 2.39 14.61 -10.96
N ASN A 169 3.58 15.18 -10.73
CA ASN A 169 4.21 16.14 -11.63
C ASN A 169 5.07 15.47 -12.72
N PHE A 170 5.28 14.15 -12.66
CA PHE A 170 5.99 13.40 -13.70
C PHE A 170 5.01 13.10 -14.84
N VAL A 171 5.07 13.92 -15.90
CA VAL A 171 4.23 13.74 -17.09
C VAL A 171 4.67 12.47 -17.83
N TRP A 172 3.72 11.55 -17.99
CA TRP A 172 3.90 10.33 -18.76
C TRP A 172 4.37 10.66 -20.19
N GLY A 173 5.57 10.19 -20.56
CA GLY A 173 6.15 10.39 -21.90
C GLY A 173 7.09 11.60 -22.08
N GLN A 174 7.23 12.49 -21.10
CA GLN A 174 8.22 13.59 -21.15
C GLN A 174 9.52 13.29 -20.37
N GLN A 175 9.41 12.53 -19.28
CA GLN A 175 10.55 12.07 -18.49
C GLN A 175 10.63 10.54 -18.58
N SER A 176 11.83 10.03 -18.81
CA SER A 176 12.04 8.60 -18.67
C SER A 176 11.84 8.24 -17.20
N PHE A 177 11.06 7.19 -16.93
CA PHE A 177 11.11 6.49 -15.66
C PHE A 177 12.42 5.70 -15.53
N ALA A 178 13.53 6.31 -15.91
CA ALA A 178 14.85 5.74 -15.76
C ALA A 178 15.21 5.75 -14.27
N LEU A 179 15.94 4.71 -13.84
CA LEU A 179 16.21 4.48 -12.42
C LEU A 179 17.03 5.62 -11.80
N ASP A 180 17.96 6.21 -12.55
CA ASP A 180 18.78 7.35 -12.15
C ASP A 180 17.96 8.62 -11.90
N VAL A 181 16.89 8.84 -12.66
CA VAL A 181 15.94 9.93 -12.44
C VAL A 181 15.07 9.63 -11.22
N ILE A 182 14.49 8.43 -11.17
CA ILE A 182 13.59 8.01 -10.08
C ILE A 182 14.30 8.07 -8.72
N SER A 183 15.55 7.61 -8.66
CA SER A 183 16.32 7.55 -7.42
C SER A 183 16.50 8.91 -6.75
N GLU A 184 16.51 9.98 -7.55
CA GLU A 184 16.75 11.35 -7.11
C GLU A 184 15.45 12.11 -6.77
N ILE A 185 14.28 11.51 -7.02
CA ILE A 185 12.99 12.17 -6.76
C ILE A 185 12.86 12.48 -5.26
N PRO A 186 12.58 13.74 -4.89
CA PRO A 186 12.33 14.10 -3.51
C PRO A 186 10.96 13.58 -3.03
N VAL A 187 10.92 13.02 -1.83
CA VAL A 187 9.70 12.62 -1.12
C VAL A 187 9.62 13.42 0.18
N GLU A 188 8.51 14.12 0.39
CA GLU A 188 8.23 14.83 1.64
C GLU A 188 7.68 13.86 2.68
N LEU A 189 8.39 13.72 3.81
CA LEU A 189 8.01 12.85 4.91
C LEU A 189 8.01 13.61 6.25
N PRO A 190 7.10 13.26 7.19
CA PRO A 190 7.10 13.77 8.55
C PRO A 190 8.41 13.47 9.27
N VAL A 191 8.82 14.37 10.15
CA VAL A 191 10.04 14.22 10.96
C VAL A 191 9.82 14.42 12.44
N ASP A 192 10.57 13.67 13.23
CA ASP A 192 10.60 13.76 14.68
C ASP A 192 11.30 15.05 15.16
N ILE A 193 11.39 15.23 16.49
CA ILE A 193 12.06 16.37 17.10
C ILE A 193 13.57 16.45 16.78
N HIS A 194 14.18 15.33 16.38
CA HIS A 194 15.59 15.24 15.97
C HIS A 194 15.76 15.45 14.46
N GLY A 195 14.66 15.53 13.72
CA GLY A 195 14.65 15.71 12.29
C GLY A 195 14.89 14.42 11.48
N ASN A 196 14.71 13.25 12.09
CA ASN A 196 14.69 11.94 11.43
C ASN A 196 13.28 11.64 10.92
N ILE A 197 13.13 10.70 9.98
CA ILE A 197 11.82 10.28 9.48
C ILE A 197 10.98 9.72 10.64
N ASP A 198 9.77 10.25 10.82
CA ASP A 198 8.87 9.85 11.90
C ASP A 198 7.98 8.66 11.46
N PHE A 199 8.55 7.46 11.48
CA PHE A 199 7.85 6.23 11.11
C PHE A 199 6.73 5.86 12.08
N GLU A 200 6.86 6.24 13.36
CA GLU A 200 5.84 5.98 14.37
C GLU A 200 4.58 6.81 14.06
N TYR A 201 4.75 8.12 13.81
CA TYR A 201 3.65 8.97 13.35
C TYR A 201 2.99 8.42 12.10
N MET A 202 3.76 8.02 11.06
CA MET A 202 3.18 7.44 9.84
C MET A 202 2.33 6.20 10.13
N SER A 203 2.85 5.30 10.97
CA SER A 203 2.19 4.04 11.31
C SER A 203 0.88 4.27 12.06
N GLN A 204 0.91 5.11 13.09
CA GLN A 204 -0.26 5.45 13.90
C GLN A 204 -1.28 6.26 13.10
N TYR A 205 -0.82 7.20 12.26
CA TYR A 205 -1.71 8.02 11.45
C TYR A 205 -2.51 7.16 10.45
N ILE A 206 -1.85 6.23 9.75
CA ILE A 206 -2.56 5.31 8.85
C ILE A 206 -3.50 4.38 9.63
N GLN A 207 -3.13 3.95 10.84
CA GLN A 207 -4.03 3.16 11.68
C GLN A 207 -5.31 3.92 12.02
N ALA A 208 -5.20 5.18 12.45
CA ALA A 208 -6.35 6.04 12.74
C ALA A 208 -7.20 6.29 11.47
N ILE A 209 -6.58 6.53 10.31
CA ILE A 209 -7.29 6.69 9.04
C ILE A 209 -8.05 5.41 8.63
N LYS A 210 -7.47 4.23 8.88
CA LYS A 210 -8.15 2.94 8.66
C LYS A 210 -9.42 2.84 9.53
N LYS A 211 -9.32 3.20 10.82
CA LYS A 211 -10.48 3.24 11.73
C LYS A 211 -11.59 4.16 11.21
N VAL A 212 -11.26 5.40 10.85
CA VAL A 212 -12.22 6.36 10.26
C VAL A 212 -12.89 5.78 9.02
N SER A 213 -12.12 5.14 8.15
CA SER A 213 -12.65 4.55 6.91
C SER A 213 -13.63 3.41 7.19
N ILE A 214 -13.35 2.58 8.20
CA ILE A 214 -14.24 1.49 8.61
C ILE A 214 -15.52 2.05 9.24
N GLU A 215 -15.39 3.04 10.13
CA GLU A 215 -16.53 3.71 10.77
C GLU A 215 -17.47 4.33 9.73
N ASP A 216 -16.91 4.98 8.71
CA ASP A 216 -17.67 5.58 7.60
C ASP A 216 -18.48 4.53 6.83
N VAL A 217 -17.91 3.34 6.59
CA VAL A 217 -18.58 2.22 5.90
C VAL A 217 -19.71 1.65 6.76
N VAL A 218 -19.46 1.44 8.05
CA VAL A 218 -20.49 0.94 8.99
C VAL A 218 -21.65 1.94 9.05
N ARG A 219 -21.37 3.22 9.26
CA ARG A 219 -22.39 4.28 9.32
C ARG A 219 -23.18 4.41 8.02
N TYR A 220 -22.53 4.21 6.86
CA TYR A 220 -23.24 4.19 5.57
C TYR A 220 -24.21 3.02 5.49
N LYS A 221 -23.80 1.83 5.95
CA LYS A 221 -24.65 0.64 5.97
C LYS A 221 -25.86 0.82 6.90
N ASP A 222 -25.65 1.39 8.09
CA ASP A 222 -26.72 1.68 9.05
C ASP A 222 -27.77 2.65 8.50
N LYS A 223 -27.32 3.68 7.76
CA LYS A 223 -28.21 4.61 7.08
C LYS A 223 -29.09 3.94 6.02
N ILE A 224 -28.51 3.02 5.23
CA ILE A 224 -29.28 2.26 4.23
C ILE A 224 -30.36 1.43 4.93
N ILE A 225 -30.00 0.70 6.00
CA ILE A 225 -30.93 -0.15 6.74
C ILE A 225 -32.07 0.68 7.32
N THR A 226 -31.75 1.80 7.98
CA THR A 226 -32.76 2.69 8.57
C THR A 226 -33.73 3.24 7.51
N ALA A 227 -33.22 3.63 6.34
CA ALA A 227 -34.05 4.14 5.25
C ALA A 227 -34.97 3.06 4.68
N THR A 228 -34.47 1.83 4.47
CA THR A 228 -35.28 0.70 4.00
C THR A 228 -36.39 0.36 5.00
N GLN A 229 -36.06 0.29 6.29
CA GLN A 229 -37.04 0.01 7.34
C GLN A 229 -38.17 1.04 7.38
N ASN A 230 -37.87 2.33 7.19
CA ASN A 230 -38.90 3.37 7.16
C ASN A 230 -39.87 3.19 5.98
N ILE A 231 -39.37 2.83 4.79
CA ILE A 231 -40.21 2.61 3.60
C ILE A 231 -41.05 1.34 3.74
N VAL A 232 -40.50 0.29 4.35
CA VAL A 232 -41.18 -1.00 4.55
C VAL A 232 -42.27 -0.93 5.62
N ASN A 233 -42.16 0.00 6.58
CA ASN A 233 -43.14 0.18 7.65
C ASN A 233 -44.19 1.28 7.33
N GLU A 234 -44.14 1.92 6.16
CA GLU A 234 -45.14 2.86 5.63
C GLU A 234 -46.18 2.16 4.73
#